data_AF-A0A9E0ICS7-F1
#
_entry.id   AF-A0A9E0ICS7-F1
#
_cell.length_a   1.000
_cell.length_b   1.000
_cell.length_c   1.000
_cell.angle_alpha   90.00
_cell.angle_beta   90.00
_cell.angle_gamma   90.00
#
_symmetry.space_group_name_H-M   'P 1'
#
loop_
_entity.id
_entity.type
_entity.pdbx_description
1 polymer ?
#
loop_
_entity_poly.entity_id
_entity_poly.type
_entity_poly.pdbx_seq_one_letter_code
_entity_poly.pdbx_strand_id
1 'polypeptide(L)'
;MNDALKKKLLAAAGSGAIGIAMAIGAWYEGDGPTVRQADGSVLYRVYIDPVGIPTVCRGVTGADVIKGKLYTRSECEVLERKHYAVAEVAARRLFPAYGTYNPWIQAALLDWLYNTGDNPATHNSTLRAKFNRGDLDGGCAELAKWVKGRVAGQLVTLNGLVARRDTTQEVCLHWGRS
;
A
#
# COMPACT_ATOMS: atom_id res chain seq x y z
N MET A 1 -8.91 -7.26 -12.79
CA MET A 1 -7.45 -7.44 -12.54
C MET A 1 -6.83 -8.47 -13.49
N ASN A 2 -5.52 -8.41 -13.79
CA ASN A 2 -4.78 -9.44 -14.57
C ASN A 2 -4.60 -10.75 -13.77
N ASP A 3 -4.72 -11.91 -14.44
CA ASP A 3 -4.56 -13.27 -13.87
C ASP A 3 -3.26 -13.51 -13.09
N ALA A 4 -2.14 -12.95 -13.53
CA ALA A 4 -0.86 -13.08 -12.85
C ALA A 4 -0.90 -12.42 -11.46
N LEU A 5 -1.52 -11.24 -11.36
CA LEU A 5 -1.72 -10.57 -10.08
C LEU A 5 -2.73 -11.33 -9.23
N LYS A 6 -3.84 -11.80 -9.83
CA LYS A 6 -4.83 -12.63 -9.13
C LYS A 6 -4.19 -13.84 -8.46
N LYS A 7 -3.33 -14.58 -9.17
CA LYS A 7 -2.58 -15.74 -8.62
C LYS A 7 -1.66 -15.33 -7.47
N LYS A 8 -0.93 -14.22 -7.59
CA LYS A 8 -0.07 -13.71 -6.51
C LYS A 8 -0.87 -13.36 -5.25
N LEU A 9 -2.01 -12.70 -5.41
CA LEU A 9 -2.87 -12.33 -4.27
C LEU A 9 -3.47 -13.56 -3.58
N LEU A 10 -3.92 -14.56 -4.36
CA LEU A 10 -4.42 -15.82 -3.80
C LEU A 10 -3.33 -16.58 -3.04
N ALA A 11 -2.09 -16.60 -3.55
CA ALA A 11 -0.96 -17.21 -2.84
C ALA A 11 -0.63 -16.47 -1.53
N ALA A 12 -0.86 -15.15 -1.47
CA ALA A 12 -0.67 -14.34 -0.28
C ALA A 12 -1.81 -14.47 0.76
N ALA A 13 -2.94 -15.09 0.41
CA ALA A 13 -4.13 -15.15 1.26
C ALA A 13 -3.85 -15.75 2.66
N GLY A 14 -3.01 -16.79 2.72
CA GLY A 14 -2.60 -17.43 3.98
C GLY A 14 -1.69 -16.58 4.88
N SER A 15 -1.17 -15.47 4.37
CA SER A 15 -0.30 -14.54 5.12
C SER A 15 -1.07 -13.40 5.81
N GLY A 16 -2.41 -13.45 5.77
CA GLY A 16 -3.29 -12.42 6.35
C GLY A 16 -3.23 -11.09 5.61
N ALA A 17 -3.91 -10.08 6.18
CA ALA A 17 -4.10 -8.78 5.54
C ALA A 17 -2.80 -8.06 5.16
N ILE A 18 -1.79 -8.08 6.04
CA ILE A 18 -0.48 -7.48 5.74
C ILE A 18 0.19 -8.18 4.55
N GLY A 19 0.17 -9.51 4.49
CA GLY A 19 0.78 -10.24 3.38
C GLY A 19 0.11 -9.95 2.05
N ILE A 20 -1.23 -9.87 2.04
CA ILE A 20 -2.00 -9.48 0.85
C ILE A 20 -1.68 -8.04 0.44
N ALA A 21 -1.66 -7.09 1.38
CA ALA A 21 -1.36 -5.69 1.10
C ALA A 21 0.08 -5.52 0.57
N MET A 22 1.06 -6.21 1.14
CA MET A 22 2.43 -6.25 0.63
C MET A 22 2.50 -6.79 -0.81
N ALA A 23 1.71 -7.81 -1.14
CA ALA A 23 1.66 -8.35 -2.50
C ALA A 23 1.04 -7.36 -3.51
N ILE A 24 0.05 -6.59 -3.09
CA ILE A 24 -0.51 -5.48 -3.89
C ILE A 24 0.57 -4.40 -4.09
N GLY A 25 1.16 -3.89 -3.01
CA GLY A 25 2.19 -2.86 -3.08
C GLY A 25 3.38 -3.28 -3.96
N ALA A 26 3.84 -4.52 -3.82
CA ALA A 26 4.91 -5.10 -4.64
C ALA A 26 4.63 -5.08 -6.14
N TRP A 27 3.35 -5.19 -6.53
CA TRP A 27 2.96 -5.13 -7.94
C TRP A 27 3.03 -3.72 -8.52
N TYR A 28 2.78 -2.69 -7.71
CA TYR A 28 2.62 -1.30 -8.18
C TYR A 28 3.76 -0.35 -7.84
N GLU A 29 4.49 -0.54 -6.74
CA GLU A 29 5.53 0.39 -6.27
C GLU A 29 6.89 0.16 -6.95
N GLY A 30 7.15 -1.05 -7.47
CA GLY A 30 8.47 -1.43 -7.97
C GLY A 30 9.53 -1.45 -6.86
N ASP A 31 10.68 -2.07 -7.11
CA ASP A 31 11.73 -2.26 -6.09
C ASP A 31 12.58 -1.00 -5.81
N GLY A 32 12.26 0.13 -6.47
CA GLY A 32 13.08 1.33 -6.44
C GLY A 32 14.46 1.14 -7.10
N PRO A 33 15.39 2.09 -6.93
CA PRO A 33 16.73 2.00 -7.49
C PRO A 33 17.57 0.90 -6.82
N THR A 34 18.18 0.03 -7.63
CA THR A 34 19.01 -1.08 -7.16
C THR A 34 20.46 -0.98 -7.66
N VAL A 35 21.38 -1.67 -6.99
CA VAL A 35 22.78 -1.91 -7.42
C VAL A 35 22.97 -3.41 -7.57
N ARG A 36 23.51 -3.83 -8.72
CA ARG A 36 24.01 -5.19 -8.88
C ARG A 36 25.47 -5.25 -8.41
N GLN A 37 25.76 -6.16 -7.49
CA GLN A 37 27.11 -6.43 -6.98
C GLN A 37 27.87 -7.36 -7.93
N ALA A 38 29.19 -7.45 -7.74
CA ALA A 38 30.06 -8.33 -8.54
C ALA A 38 29.72 -9.82 -8.36
N ASP A 39 29.25 -10.21 -7.17
CA ASP A 39 28.77 -11.58 -6.87
C ASP A 39 27.37 -11.88 -7.44
N GLY A 40 26.77 -10.92 -8.15
CA GLY A 40 25.45 -11.03 -8.76
C GLY A 40 24.29 -10.68 -7.85
N SER A 41 24.52 -10.43 -6.56
CA SER A 41 23.48 -9.99 -5.62
C SER A 41 22.95 -8.60 -5.98
N VAL A 42 21.69 -8.33 -5.61
CA VAL A 42 21.01 -7.05 -5.86
C VAL A 42 20.74 -6.38 -4.52
N LEU A 43 21.26 -5.16 -4.36
CA LEU A 43 21.04 -4.32 -3.20
C LEU A 43 20.20 -3.10 -3.56
N TYR A 44 19.49 -2.55 -2.58
CA TYR A 44 18.50 -1.50 -2.73
C TYR A 44 19.08 -0.18 -2.21
N ARG A 45 18.98 0.88 -3.02
CA ARG A 45 19.54 2.21 -2.69
C ARG A 45 18.48 3.14 -2.16
N VAL A 46 18.88 3.94 -1.18
CA VAL A 46 18.14 5.14 -0.80
C VAL A 46 18.15 6.12 -1.98
N TYR A 47 16.98 6.66 -2.30
CA TYR A 47 16.78 7.72 -3.29
C TYR A 47 15.91 8.82 -2.72
N ILE A 48 15.93 9.98 -3.37
CA ILE A 48 15.01 11.08 -3.06
C ILE A 48 13.80 10.92 -3.98
N ASP A 49 12.62 10.77 -3.40
CA ASP A 49 11.38 10.69 -4.17
C ASP A 49 11.02 12.06 -4.81
N PRO A 50 10.00 12.12 -5.70
CA PRO A 50 9.63 13.37 -6.35
C PRO A 50 9.20 14.51 -5.42
N VAL A 51 8.90 14.23 -4.14
CA VAL A 51 8.51 15.23 -3.14
C VAL A 51 9.63 15.54 -2.13
N GLY A 52 10.83 15.01 -2.34
CA GLY A 52 12.02 15.34 -1.56
C GLY A 52 12.29 14.41 -0.36
N ILE A 53 11.57 13.30 -0.24
CA ILE A 53 11.66 12.40 0.92
C ILE A 53 12.66 11.27 0.63
N PRO A 54 13.64 11.03 1.52
CA PRO A 54 14.49 9.84 1.47
C PRO A 54 13.66 8.57 1.55
N THR A 55 13.77 7.74 0.52
CA THR A 55 12.96 6.54 0.30
C THR A 55 13.85 5.35 -0.08
N VAL A 56 13.48 4.15 0.33
CA VAL A 56 14.16 2.89 -0.06
C VAL A 56 13.15 1.75 -0.18
N CYS A 57 13.55 0.64 -0.80
CA CYS A 57 12.70 -0.52 -1.01
C CYS A 57 11.40 -0.11 -1.74
N ARG A 58 10.26 -0.73 -1.41
CA ARG A 58 8.95 -0.32 -1.92
C ARG A 58 8.32 0.76 -1.04
N GLY A 59 8.81 1.99 -1.14
CA GLY A 59 8.16 3.14 -0.50
C GLY A 59 8.42 3.31 1.00
N VAL A 60 9.47 2.69 1.55
CA VAL A 60 9.85 2.87 2.97
C VAL A 60 10.51 4.24 3.15
N THR A 61 9.97 5.05 4.07
CA THR A 61 10.45 6.41 4.40
C THR A 61 10.71 6.58 5.90
N GLY A 62 11.21 7.75 6.31
CA GLY A 62 11.35 8.12 7.73
C GLY A 62 12.63 7.58 8.39
N ALA A 63 12.60 7.44 9.72
CA ALA A 63 13.80 7.19 10.54
C ALA A 63 14.51 5.86 10.25
N ASP A 64 13.84 4.92 9.57
CA ASP A 64 14.43 3.64 9.16
C ASP A 64 15.34 3.77 7.92
N VAL A 65 15.29 4.92 7.23
CA VAL A 65 16.09 5.19 6.03
C VAL A 65 17.44 5.78 6.42
N ILE A 66 18.49 4.99 6.26
CA ILE A 66 19.86 5.34 6.62
C ILE A 66 20.57 5.81 5.35
N LYS A 67 20.95 7.10 5.32
CA LYS A 67 21.65 7.70 4.19
C LYS A 67 22.92 6.92 3.84
N GLY A 68 23.06 6.55 2.56
CA GLY A 68 24.23 5.82 2.04
C GLY A 68 24.24 4.32 2.31
N LYS A 69 23.30 3.79 3.11
CA LYS A 69 23.15 2.35 3.30
C LYS A 69 22.59 1.70 2.03
N LEU A 70 23.16 0.54 1.69
CA LEU A 70 22.56 -0.41 0.74
C LEU A 70 21.82 -1.47 1.55
N TYR A 71 20.60 -1.78 1.13
CA TYR A 71 19.74 -2.76 1.81
C TYR A 71 19.69 -4.04 0.99
N THR A 72 19.64 -5.18 1.67
CA THR A 72 19.32 -6.47 1.07
C THR A 72 17.81 -6.63 0.88
N ARG A 73 17.40 -7.61 0.08
CA ARG A 73 15.98 -7.96 -0.09
C ARG A 73 15.29 -8.29 1.24
N SER A 74 15.95 -9.04 2.11
CA SER A 74 15.38 -9.45 3.40
C SER A 74 15.24 -8.27 4.36
N GLU A 75 16.21 -7.33 4.37
CA GLU A 75 16.07 -6.09 5.13
C GLU A 75 14.90 -5.25 4.60
N CYS A 76 14.73 -5.16 3.29
CA CYS A 76 13.56 -4.49 2.70
C CYS A 76 12.25 -5.13 3.15
N GLU A 77 12.15 -6.46 3.15
CA GLU A 77 10.92 -7.14 3.57
C GLU A 77 10.59 -6.94 5.05
N VAL A 78 11.61 -6.88 5.91
CA VAL A 78 11.43 -6.56 7.33
C VAL A 78 10.92 -5.12 7.51
N LEU A 79 11.51 -4.17 6.79
CA LEU A 79 11.10 -2.77 6.84
C LEU A 79 9.70 -2.56 6.27
N GLU A 80 9.41 -3.11 5.09
CA GLU A 80 8.10 -3.05 4.46
C GLU A 80 7.03 -3.60 5.42
N ARG A 81 7.25 -4.78 6.01
CA ARG A 81 6.33 -5.38 6.98
C ARG A 81 6.12 -4.49 8.21
N LYS A 82 7.18 -3.89 8.74
CA LYS A 82 7.08 -2.95 9.87
C LYS A 82 6.20 -1.75 9.51
N HIS A 83 6.36 -1.18 8.31
CA HIS A 83 5.57 -0.03 7.86
C HIS A 83 4.10 -0.39 7.57
N TYR A 84 3.83 -1.58 7.04
CA TYR A 84 2.45 -2.10 6.95
C TYR A 84 1.82 -2.34 8.33
N ALA A 85 2.59 -2.75 9.34
CA ALA A 85 2.08 -2.86 10.70
C ALA A 85 1.72 -1.48 11.29
N VAL A 86 2.47 -0.43 10.97
CA VAL A 86 2.09 0.95 11.33
C VAL A 86 0.79 1.36 10.64
N ALA A 87 0.62 1.04 9.36
CA ALA A 87 -0.64 1.25 8.64
C ALA A 87 -1.81 0.48 9.29
N GLU A 88 -1.58 -0.73 9.81
CA GLU A 88 -2.59 -1.50 10.52
C GLU A 88 -3.00 -0.85 11.85
N VAL A 89 -2.04 -0.33 12.62
CA VAL A 89 -2.34 0.44 13.84
C VAL A 89 -3.20 1.66 13.50
N ALA A 90 -2.87 2.38 12.44
CA ALA A 90 -3.69 3.50 11.96
C ALA A 90 -5.08 3.04 11.51
N ALA A 91 -5.19 1.93 10.77
CA ALA A 91 -6.46 1.37 10.32
C ALA A 91 -7.38 1.03 11.50
N ARG A 92 -6.86 0.36 12.53
CA ARG A 92 -7.61 0.02 13.74
C ARG A 92 -8.15 1.25 14.48
N ARG A 93 -7.40 2.36 14.44
CA ARG A 93 -7.85 3.64 15.03
C ARG A 93 -8.90 4.34 14.15
N LEU A 94 -8.73 4.32 12.83
CA LEU A 94 -9.59 5.04 11.89
C LEU A 94 -10.93 4.34 11.64
N PHE A 95 -10.94 3.01 11.74
CA PHE A 95 -12.07 2.13 11.44
C PHE A 95 -12.38 1.24 12.64
N PRO A 96 -13.36 1.58 13.50
CA PRO A 96 -13.67 0.81 14.72
C PRO A 96 -14.01 -0.66 14.45
N ALA A 97 -14.64 -0.96 13.31
CA ALA A 97 -14.99 -2.31 12.90
C ALA A 97 -13.86 -3.04 12.13
N TYR A 98 -12.65 -2.49 12.03
CA TYR A 98 -11.55 -3.09 11.26
C TYR A 98 -11.31 -4.57 11.57
N GLY A 99 -11.37 -4.95 12.85
CA GLY A 99 -11.16 -6.33 13.29
C GLY A 99 -12.23 -7.32 12.86
N THR A 100 -13.42 -6.86 12.45
CA THR A 100 -14.52 -7.72 11.98
C THR A 100 -14.50 -7.92 10.47
N TYR A 101 -13.73 -7.10 9.75
CA TYR A 101 -13.61 -7.21 8.30
C TYR A 101 -12.82 -8.45 7.90
N ASN A 102 -13.16 -9.03 6.75
CA ASN A 102 -12.38 -10.11 6.19
C ASN A 102 -10.96 -9.62 5.79
N PRO A 103 -9.97 -10.52 5.61
CA PRO A 103 -8.60 -10.14 5.29
C PRO A 103 -8.43 -9.33 3.99
N TRP A 104 -9.36 -9.44 3.04
CA TRP A 104 -9.31 -8.74 1.75
C TRP A 104 -9.69 -7.27 1.88
N ILE A 105 -10.75 -6.97 2.64
CA ILE A 105 -11.11 -5.59 2.99
C ILE A 105 -10.00 -4.95 3.81
N GLN A 106 -9.49 -5.67 4.82
CA GLN A 106 -8.37 -5.21 5.64
C GLN A 106 -7.16 -4.87 4.75
N ALA A 107 -6.76 -5.77 3.85
CA ALA A 107 -5.64 -5.54 2.95
C ALA A 107 -5.84 -4.33 2.02
N ALA A 108 -7.05 -4.10 1.50
CA ALA A 108 -7.34 -2.92 0.68
C ALA A 108 -7.20 -1.61 1.48
N LEU A 109 -7.64 -1.59 2.74
CA LEU A 109 -7.45 -0.45 3.64
C LEU A 109 -5.99 -0.24 4.02
N LEU A 110 -5.23 -1.32 4.23
CA LEU A 110 -3.79 -1.26 4.50
C LEU A 110 -3.02 -0.72 3.30
N ASP A 111 -3.29 -1.21 2.09
CA ASP A 111 -2.65 -0.70 0.87
C ASP A 111 -2.97 0.79 0.65
N TRP A 112 -4.22 1.20 0.91
CA TRP A 112 -4.62 2.59 0.85
C TRP A 112 -3.86 3.44 1.86
N LEU A 113 -3.87 3.08 3.15
CA LEU A 113 -3.18 3.83 4.21
C LEU A 113 -1.66 3.83 4.06
N TYR A 114 -1.06 2.74 3.59
CA TYR A 114 0.37 2.69 3.29
C TYR A 114 0.73 3.72 2.22
N ASN A 115 -0.08 3.79 1.16
CA ASN A 115 0.17 4.69 0.03
C ASN A 115 -0.15 6.16 0.34
N THR A 116 -1.23 6.43 1.07
CA THR A 116 -1.71 7.79 1.31
C THR A 116 -1.23 8.38 2.62
N GLY A 117 -0.85 7.54 3.59
CA GLY A 117 -0.48 7.93 4.94
C GLY A 117 -1.67 8.19 5.88
N ASP A 118 -1.35 8.22 7.17
CA ASP A 118 -2.23 8.63 8.26
C ASP A 118 -2.18 10.16 8.42
N ASN A 119 -3.15 10.87 7.82
CA ASN A 119 -3.10 12.33 7.70
C ASN A 119 -4.52 12.94 7.62
N PRO A 120 -4.66 14.28 7.63
CA PRO A 120 -5.97 14.92 7.61
C PRO A 120 -6.86 14.54 6.42
N ALA A 121 -6.30 14.20 5.25
CA ALA A 121 -7.09 13.78 4.10
C ALA A 121 -7.73 12.40 4.34
N THR A 122 -6.98 11.44 4.90
CA THR A 122 -7.54 10.12 5.23
C THR A 122 -8.52 10.19 6.40
N HIS A 123 -8.26 11.06 7.39
CA HIS A 123 -9.14 11.27 8.55
C HIS A 123 -10.50 11.85 8.18
N ASN A 124 -10.53 12.77 7.22
CA ASN A 124 -11.76 13.46 6.78
C ASN A 124 -12.37 12.86 5.52
N SER A 125 -11.92 11.67 5.10
CA SER A 125 -12.35 11.05 3.85
C SER A 125 -13.81 10.54 3.90
N THR A 126 -14.50 10.67 2.77
CA THR A 126 -15.80 10.01 2.56
C THR A 126 -15.67 8.48 2.66
N LEU A 127 -14.53 7.92 2.23
CA LEU A 127 -14.18 6.51 2.41
C LEU A 127 -14.30 6.11 3.89
N ARG A 128 -13.59 6.80 4.78
CA ARG A 128 -13.66 6.56 6.23
C ARG A 128 -15.07 6.70 6.77
N ALA A 129 -15.75 7.79 6.41
CA ALA A 129 -17.12 8.04 6.86
C ALA A 129 -18.11 6.94 6.45
N LYS A 130 -17.88 6.27 5.30
CA LYS A 130 -18.69 5.15 4.81
C LYS A 130 -18.44 3.87 5.58
N PHE A 131 -17.17 3.47 5.73
CA PHE A 131 -16.83 2.31 6.55
C PHE A 131 -17.35 2.45 7.99
N ASN A 132 -17.22 3.63 8.59
CA ASN A 132 -17.62 3.85 9.99
C ASN A 132 -19.14 3.86 10.23
N ARG A 133 -19.96 3.99 9.18
CA ARG A 133 -21.41 3.81 9.25
C ARG A 133 -21.88 2.43 8.78
N GLY A 134 -20.96 1.50 8.54
CA GLY A 134 -21.25 0.14 8.07
C GLY A 134 -21.50 0.01 6.56
N ASP A 135 -21.34 1.09 5.79
CA ASP A 135 -21.45 1.08 4.33
C ASP A 135 -20.13 0.58 3.71
N LEU A 136 -19.92 -0.74 3.78
CA LEU A 136 -18.69 -1.37 3.29
C LEU A 136 -18.54 -1.23 1.78
N ASP A 137 -19.61 -1.46 1.02
CA ASP A 137 -19.54 -1.44 -0.44
C ASP A 137 -19.36 -0.02 -0.96
N GLY A 138 -20.11 0.93 -0.38
CA GLY A 138 -19.88 2.33 -0.66
C GLY A 138 -18.48 2.77 -0.25
N GLY A 139 -17.96 2.28 0.88
CA GLY A 139 -16.61 2.57 1.36
C GLY A 139 -15.53 2.06 0.41
N CYS A 140 -15.62 0.80 0.00
CA CYS A 140 -14.74 0.21 -1.02
C CYS A 140 -14.82 0.99 -2.34
N ALA A 141 -16.00 1.42 -2.77
CA ALA A 141 -16.18 2.20 -4.00
C ALA A 141 -15.49 3.57 -3.96
N GLU A 142 -15.25 4.15 -2.78
CA GLU A 142 -14.50 5.41 -2.66
C GLU A 142 -13.02 5.25 -3.01
N LEU A 143 -12.45 4.04 -3.02
CA LEU A 143 -11.05 3.81 -3.40
C LEU A 143 -10.72 4.36 -4.80
N ALA A 144 -11.66 4.28 -5.75
CA ALA A 144 -11.51 4.82 -7.11
C ALA A 144 -11.23 6.33 -7.17
N LYS A 145 -11.51 7.07 -6.09
CA LYS A 145 -11.26 8.52 -6.03
C LYS A 145 -9.83 8.86 -5.58
N TRP A 146 -9.09 7.89 -5.01
CA TRP A 146 -7.74 8.07 -4.48
C TRP A 146 -6.67 7.81 -5.55
N VAL A 147 -6.82 8.51 -6.68
CA VAL A 147 -6.01 8.31 -7.91
C VAL A 147 -5.25 9.55 -8.33
N LYS A 148 -5.27 10.60 -7.52
CA LYS A 148 -4.65 11.90 -7.85
C LYS A 148 -3.34 12.09 -7.10
N GLY A 149 -2.37 12.69 -7.78
CA GLY A 149 -1.11 13.17 -7.21
C GLY A 149 -0.73 14.52 -7.77
N ARG A 150 0.28 15.17 -7.21
CA ARG A 150 0.80 16.44 -7.74
C ARG A 150 1.97 16.19 -8.70
N VAL A 151 1.86 16.69 -9.91
CA VAL A 151 2.93 16.70 -10.91
C VAL A 151 3.14 18.15 -11.33
N ALA A 152 4.38 18.67 -11.18
CA ALA A 152 4.69 20.08 -11.40
C ALA A 152 3.71 21.05 -10.69
N GLY A 153 3.32 20.71 -9.45
CA GLY A 153 2.39 21.50 -8.64
C GLY A 153 0.90 21.31 -8.96
N GLN A 154 0.56 20.72 -10.12
CA GLN A 154 -0.83 20.50 -10.54
C GLN A 154 -1.36 19.15 -10.07
N LEU A 155 -2.61 19.12 -9.60
CA LEU A 155 -3.28 17.89 -9.20
C LEU A 155 -3.78 17.15 -10.45
N VAL A 156 -3.22 15.98 -10.72
CA VAL A 156 -3.52 15.17 -11.91
C VAL A 156 -3.87 13.74 -11.52
N THR A 157 -4.69 13.08 -12.34
CA THR A 157 -4.93 11.64 -12.22
C THR A 157 -3.70 10.88 -12.68
N LEU A 158 -3.22 9.94 -11.86
CA LEU A 158 -2.05 9.11 -12.15
C LEU A 158 -2.51 7.71 -12.57
N ASN A 159 -2.22 7.30 -13.80
CA ASN A 159 -2.65 6.00 -14.34
C ASN A 159 -2.19 4.81 -13.48
N GLY A 160 -1.01 4.90 -12.87
CA GLY A 160 -0.54 3.89 -11.92
C GLY A 160 -1.42 3.78 -10.67
N LEU A 161 -1.91 4.90 -10.16
CA LEU A 161 -2.84 4.91 -9.02
C LEU A 161 -4.24 4.43 -9.45
N VAL A 162 -4.70 4.76 -10.66
CA VAL A 162 -5.95 4.21 -11.21
C VAL A 162 -5.88 2.68 -11.21
N ALA A 163 -4.85 2.10 -11.82
CA ALA A 163 -4.68 0.65 -11.89
C ALA A 163 -4.55 0.01 -10.49
N ARG A 164 -3.86 0.66 -9.55
CA ARG A 164 -3.76 0.20 -8.15
C ARG A 164 -5.13 0.21 -7.47
N ARG A 165 -5.88 1.30 -7.64
CA ARG A 165 -7.18 1.48 -6.99
C ARG A 165 -8.25 0.57 -7.56
N ASP A 166 -8.25 0.33 -8.87
CA ASP A 166 -9.11 -0.66 -9.52
C ASP A 166 -8.91 -2.05 -8.89
N THR A 167 -7.65 -2.49 -8.71
CA THR A 167 -7.37 -3.77 -8.03
C THR A 167 -7.82 -3.75 -6.58
N THR A 168 -7.47 -2.71 -5.81
CA THR A 168 -7.86 -2.68 -4.38
C THR A 168 -9.36 -2.58 -4.18
N GLN A 169 -10.08 -1.91 -5.09
CA GLN A 169 -11.53 -1.82 -5.08
C GLN A 169 -12.16 -3.17 -5.40
N GLU A 170 -11.69 -3.87 -6.43
CA GLU A 170 -12.14 -5.22 -6.79
C GLU A 170 -11.99 -6.18 -5.59
N VAL A 171 -10.80 -6.19 -4.98
CA VAL A 171 -10.50 -7.02 -3.80
C VAL A 171 -11.41 -6.66 -2.63
N CYS A 172 -11.57 -5.38 -2.34
CA CYS A 172 -12.41 -4.89 -1.24
C CYS A 172 -13.88 -5.27 -1.43
N LEU A 173 -14.42 -5.11 -2.65
CA LEU A 173 -15.84 -5.33 -2.96
C LEU A 173 -16.22 -6.80 -3.05
N HIS A 174 -15.35 -7.67 -3.57
CA HIS A 174 -15.78 -8.98 -4.06
C HIS A 174 -15.09 -10.17 -3.38
N TRP A 175 -13.92 -9.98 -2.78
CA TRP A 175 -13.12 -11.12 -2.31
C TRP A 175 -13.46 -11.47 -0.86
N GLY A 176 -13.69 -12.76 -0.61
CA GLY A 176 -14.07 -13.28 0.71
C GLY A 176 -15.40 -12.73 1.24
N ARG A 177 -16.28 -12.27 0.33
CA ARG A 177 -17.67 -11.90 0.63
C ARG A 177 -18.55 -13.15 0.44
N SER A 178 -19.55 -13.33 1.30
CA SER A 178 -20.60 -14.36 1.21
C SER A 178 -21.84 -13.81 0.53
#